data_AF-A0A317KIG0-F1
#
_entry.id   AF-A0A317KIG0-F1
#
_cell.length_a   1.000
_cell.length_b   1.000
_cell.length_c   1.000
_cell.angle_alpha   90.00
_cell.angle_beta   90.00
_cell.angle_gamma   90.00
#
_symmetry.space_group_name_H-M   'P 1'
#
loop_
_entity.id
_entity.type
_entity.pdbx_description
1 polymer ?
#
loop_
_entity_poly.entity_id
_entity_poly.type
_entity_poly.pdbx_seq_one_letter_code
_entity_poly.pdbx_strand_id
1 'polypeptide(L)'
;MAVATTPSRPAQTTGRPSPTGRPGVPVSARGGVVRVACDRQMIEVVSVTPAAGYQVEAYEPGPAREIRVEFVSADNRSVVTVRCANGRPVPRVKEQAREAARPAAAGERNPGRSLTAGARHRR
;
A
#
# COMPACT_ATOMS: atom_id res chain seq x y z
N MET A 1 -18.80 40.22 26.25
CA MET A 1 -18.92 39.50 24.96
C MET A 1 -17.64 38.69 24.79
N ALA A 2 -17.72 37.35 24.79
CA ALA A 2 -16.55 36.47 24.73
C ALA A 2 -16.42 35.87 23.32
N VAL A 3 -15.26 36.04 22.69
CA VAL A 3 -14.96 35.50 21.35
C VAL A 3 -14.20 34.20 21.53
N ALA A 4 -14.81 33.08 21.11
CA ALA A 4 -14.19 31.76 21.15
C ALA A 4 -13.36 31.54 19.88
N THR A 5 -12.05 31.39 20.04
CA THR A 5 -11.10 31.07 18.98
C THR A 5 -11.15 29.57 18.67
N THR A 6 -11.65 29.20 17.50
CA THR A 6 -11.61 27.82 16.98
C THR A 6 -10.20 27.45 16.49
N PRO A 7 -9.69 26.24 16.79
CA PRO A 7 -8.41 25.78 16.29
C PRO A 7 -8.47 25.37 14.81
N SER A 8 -7.62 25.98 13.99
CA SER A 8 -7.40 25.61 12.59
C SER A 8 -6.69 24.27 12.48
N ARG A 9 -7.44 23.21 12.14
CA ARG A 9 -6.87 21.90 11.78
C ARG A 9 -6.16 22.03 10.42
N PRO A 10 -4.91 21.55 10.25
CA PRO A 10 -4.29 21.52 8.94
C PRO A 10 -5.12 20.62 8.03
N ALA A 11 -5.65 21.21 6.96
CA ALA A 11 -6.34 20.50 5.91
C ALA A 11 -5.34 19.52 5.29
N GLN A 12 -5.57 18.21 5.51
CA GLN A 12 -4.94 17.18 4.69
C GLN A 12 -5.33 17.51 3.24
N THR A 13 -4.37 18.05 2.51
CA THR A 13 -4.57 18.37 1.10
C THR A 13 -4.50 17.05 0.38
N THR A 14 -5.62 16.31 0.38
CA THR A 14 -5.85 15.24 -0.57
C THR A 14 -5.93 15.92 -1.92
N GLY A 15 -4.77 16.17 -2.54
CA GLY A 15 -4.65 16.72 -3.87
C GLY A 15 -5.42 15.80 -4.81
N ARG A 16 -6.64 16.19 -5.14
CA ARG A 16 -7.44 15.52 -6.16
C ARG A 16 -6.62 15.61 -7.45
N PRO A 17 -6.18 14.49 -8.06
CA PRO A 17 -5.45 14.58 -9.32
C PRO A 17 -6.37 15.21 -10.36
N SER A 18 -5.99 16.41 -10.83
CA SER A 18 -6.66 17.10 -11.93
C SER A 18 -6.34 16.35 -13.23
N PRO A 19 -7.33 15.84 -13.99
CA PRO A 19 -7.08 15.12 -15.24
C PRO A 19 -6.84 16.12 -16.37
N THR A 20 -5.66 16.75 -16.36
CA THR A 20 -5.21 17.62 -17.46
C THR A 20 -3.87 17.12 -17.93
N GLY A 21 -3.87 16.25 -18.95
CA GLY A 21 -2.67 15.87 -19.68
C GLY A 21 -2.60 14.39 -20.03
N ARG A 22 -2.85 14.08 -21.32
CA ARG A 22 -2.61 12.79 -22.01
C ARG A 22 -3.54 11.61 -21.61
N PRO A 23 -4.13 10.89 -22.59
CA PRO A 23 -4.82 9.64 -22.30
C PRO A 23 -3.81 8.55 -21.88
N GLY A 24 -3.63 8.37 -20.58
CA GLY A 24 -2.82 7.28 -20.03
C GLY A 24 -3.47 5.90 -20.22
N VAL A 25 -2.66 4.86 -20.29
CA VAL A 25 -3.10 3.45 -20.34
C VAL A 25 -3.59 3.04 -18.94
N PRO A 26 -4.81 2.51 -18.80
CA PRO A 26 -5.32 2.04 -17.52
C PRO A 26 -4.72 0.68 -17.14
N VAL A 27 -4.30 0.54 -15.89
CA VAL A 27 -3.82 -0.68 -15.25
C VAL A 27 -4.73 -0.98 -14.05
N SER A 28 -5.46 -2.09 -14.11
CA SER A 28 -6.41 -2.49 -13.09
C SER A 28 -5.78 -3.45 -12.08
N ALA A 29 -6.05 -3.23 -10.80
CA ALA A 29 -5.71 -4.09 -9.67
C ALA A 29 -6.92 -4.22 -8.74
N ARG A 30 -6.91 -5.14 -7.77
CA ARG A 30 -8.02 -5.24 -6.80
C ARG A 30 -8.20 -3.95 -6.01
N GLY A 31 -7.09 -3.32 -5.65
CA GLY A 31 -7.09 -2.08 -4.89
C GLY A 31 -7.41 -0.81 -5.66
N GLY A 32 -7.56 -0.86 -6.99
CA GLY A 32 -7.92 0.30 -7.80
C GLY A 32 -7.39 0.29 -9.23
N VAL A 33 -7.51 1.43 -9.91
CA VAL A 33 -7.02 1.65 -11.27
C VAL A 33 -5.95 2.73 -11.27
N VAL A 34 -4.83 2.46 -11.92
CA VAL A 34 -3.75 3.42 -12.16
C VAL A 34 -3.68 3.71 -13.65
N ARG A 35 -3.73 4.98 -14.06
CA ARG A 35 -3.44 5.37 -15.45
C ARG A 35 -2.01 5.83 -15.55
N VAL A 36 -1.29 5.30 -16.53
CA VAL A 36 0.12 5.59 -16.76
C VAL A 36 0.37 6.08 -18.18
N ALA A 37 1.36 6.94 -18.35
CA ALA A 37 1.85 7.35 -19.66
C ALA A 37 3.32 7.00 -19.79
N CYS A 38 3.70 6.51 -20.97
CA CYS A 38 5.09 6.30 -21.36
C CYS A 38 5.58 7.50 -22.17
N ASP A 39 6.72 8.07 -21.79
CA ASP A 39 7.49 9.02 -22.59
C ASP A 39 8.88 8.41 -22.84
N ARG A 40 9.10 7.94 -24.07
CA ARG A 40 10.32 7.21 -24.47
C ARG A 40 10.59 5.97 -23.59
N GLN A 41 11.46 6.10 -22.61
CA GLN A 41 11.85 5.04 -21.65
C GLN A 41 11.42 5.36 -20.20
N MET A 42 10.77 6.51 -20.00
CA MET A 42 10.25 6.93 -18.71
C MET A 42 8.75 6.69 -18.67
N ILE A 43 8.25 6.40 -17.49
CA ILE A 43 6.84 6.20 -17.19
C ILE A 43 6.43 7.15 -16.06
N GLU A 44 5.25 7.71 -16.20
CA GLU A 44 4.63 8.58 -15.22
C GLU A 44 3.19 8.12 -14.91
N VAL A 45 2.74 8.39 -13.69
CA VAL A 45 1.35 8.19 -13.27
C VAL A 45 0.56 9.43 -13.65
N VAL A 46 -0.47 9.24 -14.48
CA VAL A 46 -1.39 10.29 -14.91
C VAL A 46 -2.51 10.46 -13.90
N SER A 47 -3.05 9.35 -13.38
CA SER A 47 -4.12 9.38 -12.38
C SER A 47 -4.19 8.07 -11.59
N VAL A 48 -4.65 8.16 -10.35
CA VAL A 48 -4.94 7.00 -9.51
C VAL A 48 -6.39 7.05 -9.04
N THR A 49 -7.09 5.93 -9.11
CA THR A 49 -8.46 5.77 -8.62
C THR A 49 -8.52 4.53 -7.72
N PRO A 50 -8.42 4.71 -6.40
CA PRO A 50 -8.55 3.61 -5.45
C PRO A 50 -9.93 2.97 -5.50
N ALA A 51 -9.99 1.65 -5.29
CA ALA A 51 -11.23 0.94 -5.05
C ALA A 51 -11.79 1.26 -3.65
N ALA A 52 -13.08 1.03 -3.45
CA ALA A 52 -13.72 1.26 -2.16
C ALA A 52 -13.03 0.45 -1.04
N GLY A 53 -12.72 1.11 0.08
CA GLY A 53 -12.04 0.48 1.21
C GLY A 53 -10.52 0.32 1.07
N TYR A 54 -9.94 0.76 -0.05
CA TYR A 54 -8.48 0.81 -0.24
C TYR A 54 -7.96 2.24 -0.12
N GLN A 55 -6.75 2.36 0.42
CA GLN A 55 -5.97 3.59 0.51
C GLN A 55 -4.66 3.41 -0.24
N VAL A 56 -4.06 4.52 -0.70
CA VAL A 56 -2.72 4.49 -1.30
C VAL A 56 -1.68 4.70 -0.20
N GLU A 57 -0.83 3.72 0.06
CA GLU A 57 0.21 3.82 1.11
C GLU A 57 1.60 4.18 0.54
N ALA A 58 1.94 3.66 -0.65
CA ALA A 58 3.17 4.01 -1.34
C ALA A 58 2.85 4.53 -2.75
N TYR A 59 3.46 5.66 -3.10
CA TYR A 59 3.18 6.37 -4.34
C TYR A 59 4.45 6.97 -4.93
N GLU A 60 4.94 6.35 -6.01
CA GLU A 60 6.09 6.81 -6.79
C GLU A 60 5.60 7.17 -8.21
N PRO A 61 5.19 8.42 -8.45
CA PRO A 61 4.51 8.81 -9.69
C PRO A 61 5.41 8.89 -10.93
N GLY A 62 6.74 8.90 -10.80
CA GLY A 62 7.63 9.19 -11.93
C GLY A 62 7.62 10.68 -12.33
N PRO A 63 8.29 11.08 -13.43
CA PRO A 63 8.86 10.22 -14.48
C PRO A 63 10.04 9.37 -14.02
N ALA A 64 9.96 8.06 -14.19
CA ALA A 64 11.03 7.11 -13.82
C ALA A 64 11.05 5.92 -14.78
N ARG A 65 12.05 5.03 -14.69
CA ARG A 65 12.08 3.78 -15.48
C ARG A 65 10.98 2.78 -15.03
N GLU A 66 10.54 2.93 -13.80
CA GLU A 66 9.52 2.14 -13.13
C GLU A 66 8.72 3.05 -12.20
N ILE A 67 7.40 2.91 -12.17
CA ILE A 67 6.53 3.51 -11.15
C ILE A 67 6.00 2.42 -10.21
N ARG A 68 5.65 2.82 -9.00
CA ARG A 68 5.05 1.96 -7.98
C ARG A 68 3.87 2.66 -7.32
N VAL A 69 2.74 1.96 -7.26
CA VAL A 69 1.56 2.38 -6.51
C VAL A 69 1.10 1.21 -5.66
N GLU A 70 0.90 1.45 -4.37
CA GLU A 70 0.41 0.43 -3.45
C GLU A 70 -0.94 0.79 -2.89
N PHE A 71 -1.90 -0.09 -3.12
CA PHE A 71 -3.22 -0.04 -2.53
C PHE A 71 -3.30 -0.98 -1.35
N VAL A 72 -3.76 -0.48 -0.20
CA VAL A 72 -3.91 -1.27 1.03
C VAL A 72 -5.32 -1.09 1.58
N SER A 73 -5.94 -2.22 1.92
CA SER A 73 -7.20 -2.30 2.67
C SER A 73 -6.97 -3.08 3.96
N ALA A 74 -8.01 -3.26 4.77
CA ALA A 74 -7.94 -4.03 6.02
C ALA A 74 -7.38 -5.45 5.80
N ASP A 75 -7.76 -6.09 4.69
CA ASP A 75 -7.52 -7.51 4.44
C ASP A 75 -6.64 -7.79 3.20
N ASN A 76 -6.34 -6.78 2.39
CA ASN A 76 -5.64 -6.98 1.11
C ASN A 76 -4.63 -5.86 0.83
N ARG A 77 -3.58 -6.21 0.08
CA ARG A 77 -2.57 -5.31 -0.46
C ARG A 77 -2.37 -5.61 -1.94
N SER A 78 -2.47 -4.58 -2.77
CA SER A 78 -2.20 -4.63 -4.21
C SER A 78 -1.01 -3.73 -4.53
N VAL A 79 0.09 -4.31 -5.00
CA VAL A 79 1.27 -3.56 -5.46
C VAL A 79 1.25 -3.53 -6.98
N VAL A 80 1.10 -2.34 -7.54
CA VAL A 80 1.13 -2.08 -8.98
C VAL A 80 2.49 -1.50 -9.33
N THR A 81 3.25 -2.22 -10.14
CA THR A 81 4.54 -1.79 -10.66
C THR A 81 4.44 -1.73 -12.16
N VAL A 82 4.82 -0.61 -12.79
CA VAL A 82 4.77 -0.50 -14.24
C VAL A 82 6.09 0.02 -14.76
N ARG A 83 6.63 -0.63 -15.80
CA ARG A 83 7.82 -0.20 -16.52
C ARG A 83 7.46 0.28 -17.91
N CYS A 84 8.27 1.15 -18.48
CA CYS A 84 8.19 1.45 -19.91
C CYS A 84 9.20 0.58 -20.69
N ALA A 85 8.73 -0.21 -21.66
CA ALA A 85 9.58 -0.98 -22.57
C ALA A 85 9.15 -0.71 -24.01
N ASN A 86 10.08 -0.24 -24.86
CA ASN A 86 9.82 0.08 -26.27
C ASN A 86 8.62 1.02 -26.46
N GLY A 87 8.48 2.05 -25.61
CA GLY A 87 7.36 3.00 -25.63
C GLY A 87 6.01 2.42 -25.18
N ARG A 88 6.00 1.19 -24.64
CA ARG A 88 4.80 0.50 -24.18
C ARG A 88 4.86 0.25 -22.66
N PRO A 89 3.79 0.53 -21.91
CA PRO A 89 3.70 0.16 -20.49
C PRO A 89 3.67 -1.36 -20.33
N VAL A 90 4.49 -1.88 -19.43
CA VAL A 90 4.54 -3.30 -19.03
C VAL A 90 4.16 -3.37 -17.55
N PRO A 91 2.88 -3.66 -17.24
CA PRO A 91 2.40 -3.73 -15.87
C PRO A 91 2.76 -5.05 -15.20
N ARG A 92 2.99 -4.98 -13.89
CA ARG A 92 3.08 -6.11 -12.97
C ARG A 92 2.24 -5.79 -11.74
N VAL A 93 1.24 -6.63 -11.49
CA VAL A 93 0.36 -6.50 -10.33
C VAL A 93 0.63 -7.66 -9.38
N LYS A 94 0.89 -7.35 -8.12
CA LYS A 94 1.01 -8.34 -7.04
C LYS A 94 -0.12 -8.14 -6.05
N GLU A 95 -0.96 -9.16 -5.90
CA GLU A 95 -2.08 -9.17 -4.95
C GLU A 95 -1.71 -10.04 -3.75
N GLN A 96 -1.91 -9.54 -2.54
CA GLN A 96 -1.58 -10.23 -1.29
C GLN A 96 -2.72 -10.06 -0.28
N ALA A 97 -3.09 -11.13 0.42
CA ALA A 97 -3.92 -10.99 1.61
C ALA A 97 -3.07 -10.38 2.73
N ARG A 98 -3.58 -9.36 3.44
CA ARG A 98 -2.88 -8.68 4.53
C ARG A 98 -2.64 -9.62 5.72
N GLU A 99 -3.45 -10.67 5.88
CA GLU A 99 -3.22 -11.74 6.85
C GLU A 99 -1.97 -12.59 6.51
N ALA A 100 -1.59 -12.70 5.24
CA ALA A 100 -0.34 -13.35 4.82
C ALA A 100 0.90 -12.46 5.05
N ALA A 101 0.72 -11.18 5.37
CA ALA A 101 1.77 -10.29 5.86
C ALA A 101 1.84 -10.24 7.40
N ARG A 102 1.24 -11.23 8.10
CA ARG A 102 1.54 -11.46 9.52
C ARG A 102 3.06 -11.66 9.63
N PRO A 103 3.78 -10.79 10.37
CA PRO A 103 5.22 -10.94 10.48
C PRO A 103 5.53 -12.31 11.08
N ALA A 104 6.54 -12.97 10.52
CA ALA A 104 7.26 -14.04 11.20
C ALA A 104 7.92 -13.46 12.46
N ALA A 105 7.12 -13.22 13.50
CA ALA A 105 7.54 -12.72 14.80
C ALA A 105 6.49 -13.08 15.85
N ALA A 106 6.14 -14.37 15.92
CA ALA A 106 5.69 -14.97 17.15
C ALA A 106 6.48 -16.27 17.29
N GLY A 107 7.76 -16.11 17.66
CA GLY A 107 8.53 -17.19 18.25
C GLY A 107 7.79 -17.63 19.51
N GLU A 108 7.00 -18.69 19.33
CA GLU A 108 6.76 -19.77 20.27
C GLU A 108 6.57 -19.37 21.75
N ARG A 109 5.31 -19.23 22.15
CA ARG A 109 4.89 -19.65 23.50
C ARG A 109 5.25 -21.12 23.67
N ASN A 110 6.02 -21.47 24.70
CA ASN A 110 6.07 -22.83 25.23
C ASN A 110 5.33 -22.91 26.57
N PRO A 111 4.03 -23.24 26.61
CA PRO A 111 3.33 -23.60 27.83
C PRO A 111 3.25 -25.12 27.90
N GLY A 112 4.32 -25.80 28.29
CA GLY A 112 4.33 -27.27 28.18
C GLY A 112 5.56 -28.03 28.67
N ARG A 113 6.16 -27.68 29.82
CA ARG A 113 6.84 -28.72 30.63
C ARG A 113 6.27 -28.72 32.04
N SER A 114 5.20 -29.49 32.12
CA SER A 114 4.49 -29.94 33.29
C SER A 114 5.41 -30.42 34.41
N LEU A 115 5.03 -30.01 35.61
CA LEU A 115 5.25 -30.67 36.90
C LEU A 115 5.46 -32.19 36.76
N THR A 116 6.60 -32.67 37.25
CA THR A 116 6.71 -34.02 37.78
C THR A 116 7.06 -33.92 39.26
N ALA A 117 6.21 -34.55 40.04
CA ALA A 117 6.25 -34.69 41.49
C ALA A 117 7.54 -35.35 41.98
N GLY A 118 7.86 -35.14 43.27
CA GLY A 118 8.50 -36.20 44.04
C GLY A 118 9.51 -35.77 45.09
N ALA A 119 9.03 -35.72 46.34
CA ALA A 119 9.63 -36.43 47.47
C ALA A 119 10.96 -35.93 48.11
N ARG A 120 10.77 -35.48 49.35
CA ARG A 120 11.39 -36.01 50.60
C ARG A 120 12.68 -35.37 51.17
N HIS A 121 12.48 -34.97 52.42
CA HIS A 121 13.32 -35.15 53.61
C HIS A 121 14.52 -34.22 53.88
N ARG A 122 14.32 -33.41 54.93
CA ARG A 122 15.13 -33.31 56.15
C ARG A 122 16.60 -33.64 56.00
N ARG A 123 17.46 -32.65 56.27
CA ARG A 123 18.46 -32.71 57.35
C ARG A 123 18.70 -31.31 57.90
#